data_AF-A0A024P2T1-F1
#
_entry.id   AF-A0A024P2T1-F1
#
_cell.length_a   1.000
_cell.length_b   1.000
_cell.length_c   1.000
_cell.angle_alpha   90.00
_cell.angle_beta   90.00
_cell.angle_gamma   90.00
#
_symmetry.space_group_name_H-M   'P 1'
#
loop_
_entity.id
_entity.type
_entity.pdbx_description
1 polymer ?
#
loop_
_entity_poly.entity_id
_entity_poly.type
_entity_poly.pdbx_seq_one_letter_code
_entity_poly.pdbx_strand_id
1 'polypeptide(L)' 'MGDKNIPGENRPSDKYLGVCFETQGSPASLHHQGLPSITLAADTIYSQQTVFTFQSGSAA' A
#
# COMPACT_ATOMS: atom_id res chain seq x y z
N MET A 1 -13.50 9.88 -26.85
CA MET A 1 -12.11 9.84 -27.37
C MET A 1 -11.65 8.41 -27.19
N GLY A 2 -11.40 7.71 -28.30
CA GLY A 2 -11.61 6.26 -28.43
C GLY A 2 -10.58 5.37 -27.76
N ASP A 3 -11.05 4.20 -27.31
CA ASP A 3 -10.25 3.06 -26.89
C ASP A 3 -9.45 2.53 -28.08
N LYS A 4 -8.14 2.76 -28.07
CA LYS A 4 -7.19 2.06 -28.95
C LYS A 4 -6.44 1.04 -28.11
N ASN A 5 -6.92 -0.20 -28.13
CA ASN A 5 -6.19 -1.34 -27.57
C ASN A 5 -5.20 -1.85 -28.63
N ILE A 6 -4.07 -1.16 -28.78
CA ILE A 6 -2.97 -1.58 -29.69
C ILE A 6 -1.99 -2.43 -28.87
N PRO A 7 -1.78 -3.71 -29.21
CA PRO A 7 -0.82 -4.56 -28.51
C PRO A 7 0.61 -4.05 -28.70
N GLY A 8 1.32 -3.75 -27.61
CA GLY A 8 2.75 -3.41 -27.60
C GLY A 8 3.11 -1.97 -27.26
N GLU A 9 2.12 -1.09 -27.00
CA GLU A 9 2.37 0.29 -26.58
C GLU A 9 2.09 0.47 -25.08
N ASN A 10 2.97 1.20 -24.38
CA ASN A 10 2.80 1.50 -22.95
C ASN A 10 1.51 2.32 -22.76
N ARG A 11 0.48 1.73 -22.15
CA ARG A 11 -0.82 2.38 -22.00
C ARG A 11 -0.65 3.59 -21.05
N PRO A 12 -1.15 4.78 -21.41
CA PRO A 12 -1.14 5.92 -20.50
C PRO A 12 -1.83 5.57 -19.18
N SER A 13 -1.34 6.11 -18.06
CA SER A 13 -1.98 5.91 -16.76
C SER A 13 -3.38 6.53 -16.76
N ASP A 14 -4.40 5.74 -16.42
CA ASP A 14 -5.77 6.21 -16.26
C ASP A 14 -6.13 6.39 -14.76
N LYS A 15 -7.17 7.18 -14.49
CA LYS A 15 -7.69 7.32 -13.12
C LYS A 15 -8.06 5.93 -12.58
N TYR A 16 -7.61 5.63 -11.36
CA TYR A 16 -7.88 4.38 -10.63
C TYR A 16 -7.20 3.12 -11.18
N LEU A 17 -6.19 3.26 -12.06
CA LEU A 17 -5.46 2.11 -12.61
C LEU A 17 -4.56 1.39 -11.58
N GLY A 18 -4.36 1.99 -10.40
CA GLY A 18 -3.57 1.41 -9.32
C GLY A 18 -4.20 1.68 -7.96
N VAL A 19 -3.79 0.87 -6.98
CA VAL A 19 -4.15 1.01 -5.57
C VAL A 19 -2.89 0.98 -4.73
N CYS A 20 -2.88 1.79 -3.67
CA CYS A 20 -1.79 1.82 -2.70
C CYS A 20 -2.16 0.91 -1.51
N PHE A 21 -1.25 0.03 -1.11
CA PHE A 21 -1.35 -0.73 0.14
C PHE A 21 -0.33 -0.18 1.13
N GLU A 22 -0.73 0.87 1.85
CA GLU A 22 0.11 1.51 2.85
C GLU A 22 -0.02 0.78 4.19
N THR A 23 1.10 0.31 4.75
CA THR A 23 1.11 -0.46 6.00
C THR A 23 1.66 0.32 7.19
N GLN A 24 1.91 1.61 6.98
CA GLN A 24 2.33 2.54 8.01
C GLN A 24 1.20 2.84 9.01
N GLY A 25 1.59 3.32 10.20
CA GLY A 25 0.64 3.90 11.15
C GLY A 25 -0.07 5.12 10.56
N SER A 26 -1.23 5.49 11.13
CA SER A 26 -2.01 6.63 10.63
C SER A 26 -1.16 7.91 10.58
N PRO A 27 -1.21 8.69 9.47
CA PRO A 27 -0.49 9.97 9.39
C PRO A 27 -0.84 10.94 10.52
N ALA A 28 -2.07 10.82 11.05
CA ALA A 28 -2.61 11.65 12.12
C ALA A 28 -2.13 11.23 13.53
N SER A 29 -1.43 10.11 13.67
CA SER A 29 -1.03 9.54 14.97
C SER A 29 -0.11 10.43 15.81
N LEU A 30 0.57 11.43 15.23
CA LEU A 30 1.38 12.38 16.01
C LEU A 30 0.56 13.38 16.83
N HIS A 31 -0.67 13.67 16.40
CA HIS A 31 -1.45 14.79 16.95
C HIS A 31 -2.78 14.34 17.58
N HIS A 32 -3.30 13.18 17.17
CA HIS A 32 -4.60 12.70 17.62
C HIS A 32 -4.47 11.59 18.68
N GLN A 33 -4.83 11.91 19.91
CA GLN A 33 -4.70 11.03 21.09
C GLN A 33 -5.51 9.72 21.01
N GLY A 34 -6.51 9.64 20.12
CA GLY A 34 -7.31 8.43 19.92
C GLY A 34 -6.71 7.41 18.96
N LEU A 35 -5.55 7.71 18.34
CA LEU A 35 -4.86 6.83 17.41
C LEU A 35 -3.65 6.15 18.09
N PRO A 36 -3.23 4.96 17.60
CA PRO A 36 -2.00 4.34 18.08
C PRO A 36 -0.81 5.28 17.88
N SER A 37 0.03 5.43 18.91
CA SER A 37 1.23 6.25 18.82
C SER A 37 2.23 5.66 17.82
N ILE A 38 2.94 6.54 17.11
CA ILE A 38 4.07 6.19 16.24
C ILE A 38 5.43 6.66 16.80
N THR A 39 5.44 7.21 18.01
CA THR A 39 6.68 7.67 18.66
C THR A 39 7.47 6.46 19.18
N LEU A 40 8.75 6.39 18.82
CA LEU A 40 9.68 5.38 19.32
C LEU A 40 10.56 5.99 20.41
N ALA A 41 10.70 5.31 21.55
CA ALA A 41 11.61 5.75 22.60
C ALA A 41 13.08 5.51 22.19
N ALA A 42 13.99 6.32 22.72
CA ALA A 42 15.42 6.12 22.49
C ALA A 42 15.84 4.69 22.88
N ASP A 43 16.80 4.14 22.14
CA ASP A 43 17.37 2.79 22.34
C ASP A 43 16.38 1.62 22.19
N THR A 44 15.15 1.88 21.75
CA THR A 44 14.20 0.82 21.42
C THR A 44 14.33 0.39 19.96
N ILE A 45 14.31 -0.93 19.73
CA ILE A 45 14.33 -1.48 18.37
C ILE A 45 12.91 -1.46 17.83
N TYR A 46 12.70 -0.66 16.79
CA TYR A 46 11.49 -0.72 16.00
C TYR A 46 11.59 -1.84 14.97
N SER A 47 10.58 -2.73 14.94
CA SER A 47 10.49 -3.81 13.96
C SER A 47 9.03 -4.00 13.57
N GLN A 48 8.76 -4.05 12.27
CA GLN A 48 7.45 -4.33 11.69
C GLN A 48 7.64 -5.16 10.42
N GLN A 49 6.68 -6.03 10.13
CA GLN A 49 6.69 -6.85 8.93
C GLN A 49 5.35 -6.74 8.21
N THR A 50 5.40 -6.60 6.89
CA THR A 50 4.24 -6.69 6.01
C THR A 50 4.47 -7.85 5.04
N VAL A 51 3.48 -8.73 4.91
CA VAL A 51 3.53 -9.86 3.98
C VAL A 51 2.32 -9.78 3.06
N PHE A 52 2.58 -9.63 1.75
CA PHE A 52 1.57 -9.81 0.72
C PHE A 52 1.78 -11.18 0.08
N THR A 53 0.75 -12.03 0.11
CA THR A 53 0.78 -13.35 -0.52
C THR A 53 -0.31 -13.42 -1.58
N PHE A 54 0.09 -13.74 -2.80
CA PHE A 54 -0.81 -13.93 -3.93
C PHE A 54 -0.78 -15.40 -4.32
N GLN A 55 -1.96 -15.97 -4.54
CA GLN A 55 -2.11 -17.36 -4.95
C GLN A 55 -3.10 -17.39 -6.10
N SER A 56 -2.77 -18.08 -7.18
CA SER A 56 -3.76 -18.47 -8.18
C SER A 56 -4.53 -19.65 -7.61
N GLY A 57 -5.86 -19.61 -7.67
CA GLY A 57 -6.69 -20.72 -7.22
C GLY A 57 -6.45 -22.00 -8.02
N SER A 58 -5.61 -22.88 -7.51
CA SER A 58 -5.93 -24.31 -7.44
C SER A 58 -5.57 -24.77 -6.04
N ALA A 59 -6.59 -24.99 -5.20
CA ALA A 59 -6.42 -25.76 -3.98
C ALA A 59 -6.03 -27.18 -4.38
N ALA A 60 -4.96 -27.70 -3.79
CA ALA A 60 -4.78 -29.14 -3.67
C ALA A 60 -5.75 -29.67 -2.60
#